data_AF-A0A2N5E4Q7-F1
#
_entry.id   AF-A0A2N5E4Q7-F1
#
_cell.length_a   1.000
_cell.length_b   1.000
_cell.length_c   1.000
_cell.angle_alpha   90.00
_cell.angle_beta   90.00
_cell.angle_gamma   90.00
#
_symmetry.space_group_name_H-M   'P 1'
#
loop_
_entity.id
_entity.type
_entity.pdbx_description
1 polymer ?
#
loop_
_entity_poly.entity_id
_entity_poly.type
_entity_poly.pdbx_seq_one_letter_code
_entity_poly.pdbx_strand_id
1 'polypeptide(L)'
;MRWAAWWWLGLLLLSGRVLALDCTLNGPGGEVDVTAQVEPFAVPANAKPGDIIWESNDYTITVYCDNNTAAQMAHEDVFAWINPYPAQTDPHYQLGVTFDGQRFDASGGTYGLDTRQCVDNRDLAADPVSRQAHPEKLCSGRAEEVHPSRTFSVRFRLYVKLNSLPPPGYRSSLSSYALVQFDGKGGINQLADARNLKYRLSGLNNITVLDCGATLSVHPENQVVDFGAFSAVDLAGGPRERAFSVTASKIQDHACSTGFRLAAEFYTDQPLREGNTALDLQNGLMLKILQAKTPQLFNHYFLFAEFSTGTLSVSNAFVAQLLPIPGRPLTPGPWEATTVFRINYY
;
A
#
# COMPACT_ATOMS: atom_id res chain seq x y z
N MET A 1 -58.93 -30.49 -30.19
CA MET A 1 -58.94 -30.40 -28.70
C MET A 1 -57.84 -31.29 -28.15
N ARG A 2 -56.82 -30.70 -27.49
CA ARG A 2 -55.76 -31.30 -26.62
C ARG A 2 -54.64 -30.25 -26.50
N TRP A 3 -54.86 -29.22 -25.68
CA TRP A 3 -54.30 -29.03 -24.33
C TRP A 3 -52.76 -28.91 -24.35
N ALA A 4 -52.27 -27.67 -24.40
CA ALA A 4 -50.89 -27.32 -24.15
C ALA A 4 -50.70 -27.08 -22.64
N ALA A 5 -49.82 -27.85 -22.00
CA ALA A 5 -49.41 -27.63 -20.62
C ALA A 5 -48.13 -26.78 -20.62
N TRP A 6 -48.23 -25.55 -20.12
CA TRP A 6 -47.08 -24.71 -19.81
C TRP A 6 -46.35 -25.27 -18.59
N TRP A 7 -45.07 -25.57 -18.74
CA TRP A 7 -44.14 -25.79 -17.63
C TRP A 7 -43.39 -24.49 -17.39
N TRP A 8 -43.73 -23.81 -16.30
CA TRP A 8 -42.91 -22.76 -15.71
C TRP A 8 -41.74 -23.42 -14.99
N LEU A 9 -40.54 -23.38 -15.57
CA LEU A 9 -39.32 -23.65 -14.82
C LEU A 9 -38.99 -22.39 -14.01
N GLY A 10 -39.33 -22.42 -12.72
CA GLY A 10 -38.88 -21.42 -11.76
C GLY A 10 -37.36 -21.47 -11.65
N LEU A 11 -36.71 -20.36 -11.98
CA LEU A 11 -35.28 -20.16 -11.73
C LEU A 11 -35.09 -20.09 -10.19
N LEU A 12 -34.63 -21.19 -9.59
CA LEU A 12 -34.14 -21.18 -8.21
C LEU A 12 -32.89 -20.30 -8.16
N LEU A 13 -33.05 -19.07 -7.71
CA LEU A 13 -31.96 -18.25 -7.19
C LEU A 13 -31.51 -18.88 -5.87
N LEU A 14 -30.65 -19.89 -5.95
CA LEU A 14 -29.85 -20.35 -4.82
C LEU A 14 -28.82 -19.27 -4.51
N SER A 15 -29.21 -18.32 -3.66
CA SER A 15 -28.28 -17.50 -2.90
C SER A 15 -27.59 -18.43 -1.89
N GLY A 16 -26.50 -19.07 -2.33
CA GLY A 16 -25.60 -19.76 -1.42
C GLY A 16 -25.15 -18.75 -0.37
N ARG A 17 -25.44 -19.03 0.90
CA ARG A 17 -24.86 -18.28 2.02
C ARG A 17 -23.36 -18.51 1.98
N VAL A 18 -22.62 -17.57 1.38
CA VAL A 18 -21.16 -17.53 1.45
C VAL A 18 -20.80 -16.97 2.83
N LEU A 19 -21.08 -17.75 3.87
CA LEU A 19 -20.61 -17.49 5.23
C LEU A 19 -19.55 -18.56 5.48
N ALA A 20 -18.32 -18.25 5.10
CA ALA A 20 -17.23 -19.22 5.17
C ALA A 20 -16.05 -18.73 5.99
N LEU A 21 -15.86 -17.42 6.20
CA LEU A 21 -14.74 -16.85 6.98
C LEU A 21 -15.12 -15.47 7.52
N ASP A 22 -14.60 -15.13 8.71
CA ASP A 22 -14.61 -13.77 9.25
C ASP A 22 -13.18 -13.20 9.25
N CYS A 23 -13.01 -11.93 8.85
CA CYS A 23 -11.75 -11.19 8.92
C CYS A 23 -11.97 -9.81 9.56
N THR A 24 -11.12 -9.44 10.52
CA THR A 24 -11.24 -8.23 11.35
C THR A 24 -9.88 -7.55 11.53
N LEU A 25 -9.90 -6.26 11.91
CA LEU A 25 -8.69 -5.48 12.16
C LEU A 25 -8.09 -5.80 13.54
N ASN A 26 -6.77 -6.01 13.60
CA ASN A 26 -5.94 -6.14 14.81
C ASN A 26 -6.24 -7.31 15.77
N GLY A 27 -7.30 -8.09 15.56
CA GLY A 27 -7.58 -9.26 16.39
C GLY A 27 -9.07 -9.66 16.42
N PRO A 28 -9.41 -10.72 17.17
CA PRO A 28 -10.76 -11.25 17.23
C PRO A 28 -11.79 -10.19 17.61
N GLY A 29 -12.86 -10.08 16.83
CA GLY A 29 -13.94 -9.12 17.08
C GLY A 29 -13.59 -7.66 16.78
N GLY A 30 -12.44 -7.40 16.15
CA GLY A 30 -12.05 -6.06 15.72
C GLY A 30 -12.98 -5.46 14.65
N GLU A 31 -12.67 -4.22 14.27
CA GLU A 31 -13.41 -3.48 13.24
C GLU A 31 -13.38 -4.23 11.90
N VAL A 32 -14.49 -4.17 11.17
CA VAL A 32 -14.65 -4.76 9.83
C VAL A 32 -14.84 -3.71 8.75
N ASP A 33 -15.02 -2.45 9.13
CA ASP A 33 -15.18 -1.32 8.22
C ASP A 33 -14.33 -0.16 8.71
N VAL A 34 -13.17 0.02 8.10
CA VAL A 34 -12.18 1.00 8.53
C VAL A 34 -12.09 2.06 7.45
N THR A 35 -12.21 3.34 7.84
CA THR A 35 -12.06 4.47 6.91
C THR A 35 -10.95 5.39 7.41
N ALA A 36 -9.95 5.63 6.57
CA ALA A 36 -8.95 6.66 6.78
C ALA A 36 -9.21 7.88 5.89
N GLN A 37 -8.90 9.08 6.40
CA GLN A 37 -9.07 10.33 5.65
C GLN A 37 -7.82 10.64 4.83
N VAL A 38 -8.02 10.98 3.56
CA VAL A 38 -6.98 11.52 2.69
C VAL A 38 -6.95 13.04 2.85
N GLU A 39 -5.76 13.57 3.10
CA GLU A 39 -5.55 15.01 3.14
C GLU A 39 -5.80 15.64 1.76
N PRO A 40 -6.25 16.89 1.69
CA PRO A 40 -6.39 17.61 0.42
C PRO A 40 -5.06 17.62 -0.31
N PHE A 41 -5.07 17.36 -1.61
CA PHE A 41 -3.85 17.38 -2.41
C PHE A 41 -4.09 18.11 -3.72
N ALA A 42 -3.01 18.37 -4.43
CA ALA A 42 -3.04 19.16 -5.64
C ALA A 42 -2.39 18.43 -6.82
N VAL A 43 -2.73 18.88 -8.03
CA VAL A 43 -2.22 18.35 -9.29
C VAL A 43 -1.50 19.49 -10.01
N PRO A 44 -0.21 19.35 -10.34
CA PRO A 44 0.50 20.43 -11.00
C PRO A 44 0.09 20.54 -12.48
N ALA A 45 0.12 21.75 -13.03
CA ALA A 45 -0.28 22.01 -14.42
C ALA A 45 0.53 21.25 -15.47
N ASN A 46 1.76 20.83 -15.13
CA ASN A 46 2.65 20.09 -16.01
C ASN A 46 2.47 18.56 -15.94
N ALA A 47 1.53 18.05 -15.13
CA ALA A 47 1.18 16.64 -15.08
C ALA A 47 0.59 16.17 -16.42
N LYS A 48 0.92 14.94 -16.81
CA LYS A 48 0.51 14.34 -18.08
C LYS A 48 -0.42 13.15 -17.84
N PRO A 49 -1.33 12.85 -18.79
CA PRO A 49 -2.07 11.60 -18.77
C PRO A 49 -1.15 10.39 -18.58
N GLY A 50 -1.49 9.53 -17.62
CA GLY A 50 -0.70 8.37 -17.21
C GLY A 50 0.15 8.59 -15.96
N ASP A 51 0.43 9.84 -15.58
CA ASP A 51 1.21 10.15 -14.38
C ASP A 51 0.45 9.75 -13.11
N ILE A 52 1.16 9.18 -12.13
CA ILE A 52 0.69 9.12 -10.75
C ILE A 52 0.93 10.49 -10.14
N ILE A 53 -0.16 11.22 -9.92
CA ILE A 53 -0.16 12.62 -9.45
C ILE A 53 -0.15 12.72 -7.93
N TRP A 54 -0.51 11.64 -7.24
CA TRP A 54 -0.48 11.54 -5.79
C TRP A 54 -0.43 10.07 -5.37
N GLU A 55 0.32 9.77 -4.32
CA GLU A 55 0.32 8.46 -3.65
C GLU A 55 0.29 8.65 -2.13
N SER A 56 -0.45 7.83 -1.41
CA SER A 56 -0.53 7.91 0.05
C SER A 56 0.76 7.42 0.71
N ASN A 57 0.90 7.72 2.02
CA ASN A 57 1.78 6.95 2.89
C ASN A 57 1.42 5.46 2.89
N ASP A 58 2.34 4.63 3.39
CA ASP A 58 2.05 3.23 3.67
C ASP A 58 0.96 3.09 4.73
N TYR A 59 -0.10 2.38 4.37
CA TYR A 59 -1.00 1.78 5.33
C TYR A 59 -0.49 0.37 5.62
N THR A 60 -0.08 0.14 6.86
CA THR A 60 0.21 -1.19 7.37
C THR A 60 -0.87 -1.56 8.38
N ILE A 61 -1.61 -2.62 8.09
CA ILE A 61 -2.66 -3.12 8.98
C ILE A 61 -2.35 -4.56 9.38
N THR A 62 -2.82 -4.94 10.55
CA THR A 62 -2.81 -6.33 11.00
C THR A 62 -4.20 -6.91 10.76
N VAL A 63 -4.28 -7.95 9.93
CA VAL A 63 -5.51 -8.67 9.61
C VAL A 63 -5.58 -9.91 10.49
N TYR A 64 -6.73 -10.13 11.12
CA TYR A 64 -7.04 -11.35 11.85
C TYR A 64 -8.22 -12.04 11.16
N CYS A 65 -8.11 -13.33 10.84
CA CYS A 65 -9.21 -14.10 10.27
C CYS A 65 -9.44 -15.39 11.05
N ASP A 66 -10.71 -15.76 11.25
CA ASP A 66 -11.14 -16.97 11.95
C ASP A 66 -12.55 -17.42 11.53
N ASN A 67 -13.17 -18.27 12.35
CA ASN A 67 -14.56 -18.70 12.21
C ASN A 67 -14.86 -19.32 10.84
N ASN A 68 -13.94 -20.14 10.33
CA ASN A 68 -14.17 -20.79 9.05
C ASN A 68 -15.33 -21.79 9.14
N THR A 69 -16.43 -21.54 8.44
CA THR A 69 -17.64 -22.39 8.39
C THR A 69 -17.91 -22.96 7.00
N ALA A 70 -16.89 -23.05 6.15
CA ALA A 70 -16.98 -23.63 4.82
C ALA A 70 -17.61 -25.03 4.83
N ALA A 71 -18.39 -25.31 3.78
CA ALA A 71 -19.06 -26.59 3.63
C ALA A 71 -18.07 -27.75 3.58
N GLN A 72 -18.55 -28.96 3.94
CA GLN A 72 -17.75 -30.18 3.94
C GLN A 72 -16.49 -30.13 4.82
N MET A 73 -16.45 -29.22 5.80
CA MET A 73 -15.33 -29.07 6.73
C MET A 73 -14.00 -28.73 6.03
N ALA A 74 -14.05 -28.02 4.91
CA ALA A 74 -12.86 -27.63 4.16
C ALA A 74 -12.16 -26.42 4.80
N HIS A 75 -10.81 -26.39 4.76
CA HIS A 75 -10.07 -25.15 4.99
C HIS A 75 -10.40 -24.08 3.95
N GLU A 76 -10.08 -22.84 4.28
CA GLU A 76 -10.29 -21.71 3.38
C GLU A 76 -9.03 -20.84 3.30
N ASP A 77 -8.61 -20.58 2.06
CA ASP A 77 -7.55 -19.61 1.77
C ASP A 77 -8.11 -18.19 1.91
N VAL A 78 -7.34 -17.32 2.56
CA VAL A 78 -7.68 -15.90 2.73
C VAL A 78 -7.15 -15.12 1.53
N PHE A 79 -8.04 -14.36 0.90
CA PHE A 79 -7.75 -13.52 -0.25
C PHE A 79 -7.91 -12.03 0.10
N ALA A 80 -7.01 -11.21 -0.45
CA ALA A 80 -7.16 -9.77 -0.52
C ALA A 80 -7.85 -9.41 -1.83
N TRP A 81 -9.09 -8.95 -1.74
CA TRP A 81 -9.89 -8.51 -2.87
C TRP A 81 -9.69 -7.01 -3.09
N ILE A 82 -8.82 -6.66 -4.03
CA ILE A 82 -8.52 -5.28 -4.42
C ILE A 82 -9.63 -4.74 -5.31
N ASN A 83 -10.00 -3.47 -5.12
CA ASN A 83 -11.13 -2.84 -5.79
C ASN A 83 -12.42 -3.69 -5.65
N PRO A 84 -12.84 -4.02 -4.42
CA PRO A 84 -13.93 -4.96 -4.18
C PRO A 84 -15.31 -4.45 -4.65
N TYR A 85 -15.46 -3.14 -4.82
CA TYR A 85 -16.72 -2.50 -5.21
C TYR A 85 -16.49 -1.55 -6.40
N PRO A 86 -16.35 -2.08 -7.63
CA PRO A 86 -16.07 -1.29 -8.82
C PRO A 86 -17.34 -0.52 -9.25
N ALA A 87 -17.46 0.75 -8.82
CA ALA A 87 -18.59 1.59 -9.21
C ALA A 87 -18.24 3.09 -9.33
N GLN A 88 -17.21 3.57 -8.64
CA GLN A 88 -16.81 4.98 -8.73
C GLN A 88 -15.85 5.20 -9.89
N THR A 89 -16.28 6.05 -10.82
CA THR A 89 -15.47 6.50 -11.95
C THR A 89 -15.40 8.02 -11.97
N ASP A 90 -14.27 8.53 -12.44
CA ASP A 90 -14.01 9.95 -12.63
C ASP A 90 -13.35 10.13 -14.01
N PRO A 91 -13.79 11.10 -14.84
CA PRO A 91 -13.26 11.28 -16.18
C PRO A 91 -11.79 11.76 -16.20
N HIS A 92 -11.32 12.37 -15.11
CA HIS A 92 -9.98 12.96 -15.01
C HIS A 92 -9.05 12.13 -14.14
N TYR A 93 -9.58 11.39 -13.17
CA TYR A 93 -8.79 10.65 -12.20
C TYR A 93 -9.09 9.15 -12.22
N GLN A 94 -8.04 8.35 -12.14
CA GLN A 94 -8.09 6.90 -11.97
C GLN A 94 -7.46 6.54 -10.64
N LEU A 95 -8.22 5.90 -9.76
CA LEU A 95 -7.68 5.35 -8.53
C LEU A 95 -6.94 4.04 -8.81
N GLY A 96 -5.97 3.71 -7.97
CA GLY A 96 -5.35 2.40 -7.96
C GLY A 96 -4.65 2.12 -6.64
N VAL A 97 -4.35 0.86 -6.41
CA VAL A 97 -3.74 0.39 -5.16
C VAL A 97 -2.40 -0.25 -5.47
N THR A 98 -1.35 0.17 -4.77
CA THR A 98 -0.11 -0.59 -4.68
C THR A 98 -0.25 -1.54 -3.50
N PHE A 99 -0.38 -2.84 -3.75
CA PHE A 99 -0.51 -3.89 -2.72
C PHE A 99 0.72 -4.79 -2.76
N ASP A 100 1.44 -4.89 -1.64
CA ASP A 100 2.72 -5.63 -1.53
C ASP A 100 3.70 -5.36 -2.69
N GLY A 101 3.78 -4.09 -3.12
CA GLY A 101 4.67 -3.63 -4.20
C GLY A 101 4.12 -3.77 -5.62
N GLN A 102 2.98 -4.46 -5.82
CA GLN A 102 2.34 -4.59 -7.12
C GLN A 102 1.21 -3.56 -7.29
N ARG A 103 1.14 -2.92 -8.46
CA ARG A 103 0.12 -1.92 -8.79
C ARG A 103 -1.11 -2.54 -9.44
N PHE A 104 -2.28 -2.10 -9.00
CA PHE A 104 -3.59 -2.51 -9.49
C PHE A 104 -4.45 -1.27 -9.79
N ASP A 105 -4.68 -0.99 -11.07
CA ASP A 105 -5.56 0.08 -11.51
C ASP A 105 -7.03 -0.31 -11.23
N ALA A 106 -7.81 0.58 -10.60
CA ALA A 106 -9.20 0.32 -10.23
C ALA A 106 -10.17 0.21 -11.44
N SER A 107 -9.68 0.38 -12.66
CA SER A 107 -10.48 0.26 -13.89
C SER A 107 -10.58 -1.16 -14.44
N GLY A 108 -9.71 -2.10 -14.00
CA GLY A 108 -9.66 -3.46 -14.55
C GLY A 108 -10.52 -4.48 -13.81
N GLY A 109 -11.47 -4.03 -12.98
CA GLY A 109 -12.35 -4.87 -12.19
C GLY A 109 -11.80 -5.18 -10.80
N THR A 110 -12.32 -6.24 -10.19
CA THR A 110 -11.90 -6.72 -8.87
C THR A 110 -10.76 -7.72 -9.02
N TYR A 111 -9.72 -7.61 -8.20
CA TYR A 111 -8.57 -8.52 -8.21
C TYR A 111 -8.52 -9.33 -6.92
N GLY A 112 -8.57 -10.65 -7.01
CA GLY A 112 -8.36 -11.55 -5.88
C GLY A 112 -6.89 -11.94 -5.78
N LEU A 113 -6.23 -11.54 -4.70
CA LEU A 113 -4.83 -11.87 -4.42
C LEU A 113 -4.75 -12.87 -3.26
N ASP A 114 -4.06 -13.98 -3.49
CA ASP A 114 -3.79 -14.96 -2.45
C ASP A 114 -2.82 -14.38 -1.40
N THR A 115 -3.26 -14.26 -0.15
CA THR A 115 -2.43 -13.78 0.96
C THR A 115 -1.48 -14.85 1.49
N ARG A 116 -1.59 -16.09 0.98
CA ARG A 116 -0.92 -17.31 1.43
C ARG A 116 -1.26 -17.67 2.89
N GLN A 117 -2.37 -17.15 3.38
CA GLN A 117 -2.93 -17.50 4.68
C GLN A 117 -4.09 -18.45 4.47
N CYS A 118 -4.22 -19.41 5.38
CA CYS A 118 -5.26 -20.42 5.34
C CYS A 118 -5.81 -20.62 6.76
N VAL A 119 -7.13 -20.72 6.87
CA VAL A 119 -7.84 -20.93 8.13
C VAL A 119 -8.55 -22.27 8.10
N ASP A 120 -8.29 -23.11 9.11
CA ASP A 120 -8.95 -24.41 9.25
C ASP A 120 -10.41 -24.24 9.61
N ASN A 121 -11.25 -25.13 9.07
CA ASN A 121 -12.66 -25.17 9.41
C ASN A 121 -12.86 -25.35 10.93
N ARG A 122 -13.72 -24.53 11.52
CA ARG A 122 -13.95 -24.50 12.96
C ARG A 122 -14.47 -25.84 13.51
N ASP A 123 -15.38 -26.48 12.80
CA ASP A 123 -15.99 -27.72 13.26
C ASP A 123 -15.01 -28.89 13.12
N LEU A 124 -14.18 -28.91 12.06
CA LEU A 124 -13.06 -29.85 11.94
C LEU A 124 -12.04 -29.62 13.04
N ALA A 125 -11.60 -28.38 13.24
CA ALA A 125 -10.61 -28.02 14.26
C ALA A 125 -11.01 -28.48 15.67
N ALA A 126 -12.31 -28.39 15.99
CA ALA A 126 -12.86 -28.78 17.28
C ALA A 126 -12.94 -30.31 17.51
N ASP A 127 -12.89 -31.14 16.47
CA ASP A 127 -13.03 -32.60 16.57
C ASP A 127 -11.72 -33.35 16.25
N PRO A 128 -10.99 -33.86 17.27
CA PRO A 128 -9.77 -34.63 17.06
C PRO A 128 -9.94 -35.88 16.21
N VAL A 129 -11.09 -36.56 16.29
CA VAL A 129 -11.34 -37.79 15.53
C VAL A 129 -11.49 -37.47 14.05
N SER A 130 -12.28 -36.43 13.74
CA SER A 130 -12.47 -35.97 12.37
C SER A 130 -11.17 -35.44 11.75
N ARG A 131 -10.34 -34.70 12.50
CA ARG A 131 -9.01 -34.27 12.02
C ARG A 131 -8.08 -35.41 11.69
N GLN A 132 -8.07 -36.45 12.52
CA GLN A 132 -7.25 -37.63 12.27
C GLN A 132 -7.74 -38.42 11.05
N ALA A 133 -9.04 -38.44 10.79
CA ALA A 133 -9.65 -39.09 9.64
C ALA A 133 -9.52 -38.28 8.34
N HIS A 134 -9.46 -36.95 8.44
CA HIS A 134 -9.45 -36.02 7.30
C HIS A 134 -8.34 -34.95 7.38
N PRO A 135 -7.05 -35.34 7.55
CA PRO A 135 -5.97 -34.38 7.67
C PRO A 135 -5.79 -33.55 6.39
N GLU A 136 -6.19 -34.06 5.22
CA GLU A 136 -6.15 -33.35 3.92
C GLU A 136 -7.03 -32.10 3.86
N LYS A 137 -8.00 -32.00 4.78
CA LYS A 137 -8.89 -30.83 4.87
C LYS A 137 -8.30 -29.72 5.72
N LEU A 138 -7.22 -29.97 6.45
CA LEU A 138 -6.50 -28.94 7.21
C LEU A 138 -5.50 -28.22 6.31
N CYS A 139 -5.26 -26.94 6.59
CA CYS A 139 -4.25 -26.11 5.92
C CYS A 139 -2.85 -26.73 5.92
N SER A 140 -2.49 -27.41 7.01
CA SER A 140 -1.20 -28.06 7.19
C SER A 140 -1.11 -29.45 6.55
N GLY A 141 -2.25 -30.06 6.22
CA GLY A 141 -2.32 -31.49 5.89
C GLY A 141 -2.03 -32.42 7.08
N ARG A 142 -2.03 -31.92 8.33
CA ARG A 142 -1.57 -32.64 9.53
C ARG A 142 -2.52 -32.43 10.72
N ALA A 143 -2.96 -33.51 11.34
CA ALA A 143 -3.98 -33.48 12.40
C ALA A 143 -3.51 -32.77 13.68
N GLU A 144 -2.20 -32.79 13.94
CA GLU A 144 -1.52 -32.15 15.06
C GLU A 144 -1.27 -30.65 14.88
N GLU A 145 -1.38 -30.14 13.64
CA GLU A 145 -1.05 -28.77 13.30
C GLU A 145 -2.31 -28.04 12.81
N VAL A 146 -3.09 -27.54 13.76
CA VAL A 146 -4.40 -26.92 13.52
C VAL A 146 -4.34 -25.42 13.71
N HIS A 147 -5.07 -24.74 12.85
CA HIS A 147 -4.95 -23.34 12.51
C HIS A 147 -6.33 -22.69 12.41
N PRO A 148 -7.10 -22.62 13.51
CA PRO A 148 -8.48 -22.12 13.49
C PRO A 148 -8.56 -20.60 13.28
N SER A 149 -7.41 -19.91 13.32
CA SER A 149 -7.28 -18.49 13.07
C SER A 149 -5.93 -18.14 12.44
N ARG A 150 -5.86 -16.97 11.82
CA ARG A 150 -4.64 -16.38 11.24
C ARG A 150 -4.50 -14.93 11.65
N THR A 151 -3.26 -14.50 11.83
CA THR A 151 -2.91 -13.09 12.00
C THR A 151 -1.71 -12.78 11.14
N PHE A 152 -1.84 -11.76 10.29
CA PHE A 152 -0.81 -11.39 9.34
C PHE A 152 -0.88 -9.90 9.04
N SER A 153 0.25 -9.31 8.66
CA SER A 153 0.33 -7.90 8.29
C SER A 153 0.33 -7.76 6.78
N VAL A 154 -0.33 -6.72 6.29
CA VAL A 154 -0.39 -6.37 4.87
C VAL A 154 -0.07 -4.90 4.70
N ARG A 155 0.54 -4.56 3.57
CA ARG A 155 0.96 -3.20 3.25
C ARG A 155 0.31 -2.76 1.95
N PHE A 156 -0.28 -1.58 1.95
CA PHE A 156 -0.82 -0.99 0.73
C PHE A 156 -0.69 0.53 0.70
N ARG A 157 -0.72 1.08 -0.53
CA ARG A 157 -0.82 2.53 -0.81
C ARG A 157 -1.94 2.77 -1.80
N LEU A 158 -2.66 3.89 -1.65
CA LEU A 158 -3.53 4.39 -2.70
C LEU A 158 -2.72 5.33 -3.58
N TYR A 159 -2.87 5.21 -4.89
CA TYR A 159 -2.42 6.22 -5.83
C TYR A 159 -3.59 6.78 -6.64
N VAL A 160 -3.43 8.02 -7.08
CA VAL A 160 -4.30 8.66 -8.05
C VAL A 160 -3.48 8.91 -9.31
N LYS A 161 -3.98 8.39 -10.42
CA LYS A 161 -3.41 8.51 -11.75
C LYS A 161 -4.24 9.46 -12.59
N LEU A 162 -3.58 10.29 -13.38
CA LEU A 162 -4.25 11.28 -14.22
C LEU A 162 -4.68 10.64 -15.55
N ASN A 163 -5.98 10.65 -15.85
CA ASN A 163 -6.50 10.28 -17.17
C ASN A 163 -6.45 11.49 -18.11
N SER A 164 -6.85 12.65 -17.62
CA SER A 164 -6.83 13.92 -18.35
C SER A 164 -6.84 15.08 -17.35
N LEU A 165 -6.24 16.20 -17.71
CA LEU A 165 -6.26 17.40 -16.85
C LEU A 165 -7.71 17.91 -16.71
N PRO A 166 -8.21 18.11 -15.49
CA PRO A 166 -9.53 18.68 -15.28
C PRO A 166 -9.58 20.17 -15.67
N PRO A 167 -10.75 20.70 -16.05
CA PRO A 167 -10.92 22.13 -16.19
C PRO A 167 -10.80 22.84 -14.82
N PRO A 168 -10.44 24.14 -14.79
CA PRO A 168 -10.41 24.92 -13.56
C PRO A 168 -11.74 24.86 -12.80
N GLY A 169 -11.67 24.66 -11.47
CA GLY A 169 -12.84 24.55 -10.60
C GLY A 169 -13.56 23.19 -10.63
N TYR A 170 -13.04 22.20 -11.36
CA TYR A 170 -13.52 20.83 -11.29
C TYR A 170 -13.48 20.29 -9.86
N ARG A 171 -14.53 19.57 -9.47
CA ARG A 171 -14.60 18.83 -8.21
C ARG A 171 -14.84 17.37 -8.53
N SER A 172 -13.94 16.53 -8.06
CA SER A 172 -14.04 15.08 -8.29
C SER A 172 -15.26 14.50 -7.57
N SER A 173 -15.88 13.50 -8.20
CA SER A 173 -16.92 12.68 -7.60
C SER A 173 -16.37 11.57 -6.69
N LEU A 174 -15.06 11.32 -6.73
CA LEU A 174 -14.38 10.34 -5.89
C LEU A 174 -14.46 10.82 -4.44
N SER A 175 -15.36 10.28 -3.63
CA SER A 175 -15.54 10.73 -2.25
C SER A 175 -14.91 9.74 -1.28
N SER A 176 -15.30 8.48 -1.38
CA SER A 176 -14.80 7.36 -0.59
C SER A 176 -14.58 6.14 -1.47
N TYR A 177 -13.41 5.54 -1.38
CA TYR A 177 -13.00 4.37 -2.16
C TYR A 177 -12.68 3.21 -1.24
N ALA A 178 -13.22 2.02 -1.50
CA ALA A 178 -12.81 0.79 -0.83
C ALA A 178 -11.63 0.19 -1.58
N LEU A 179 -10.47 0.13 -0.92
CA LEU A 179 -9.23 -0.32 -1.54
C LEU A 179 -9.17 -1.84 -1.60
N VAL A 180 -9.45 -2.45 -0.45
CA VAL A 180 -9.27 -3.88 -0.23
C VAL A 180 -10.34 -4.40 0.73
N GLN A 181 -10.81 -5.62 0.47
CA GLN A 181 -11.54 -6.44 1.42
C GLN A 181 -10.82 -7.77 1.62
N PHE A 182 -10.68 -8.22 2.87
CA PHE A 182 -10.17 -9.55 3.18
C PHE A 182 -11.32 -10.53 3.33
N ASP A 183 -11.32 -11.57 2.52
CA ASP A 183 -12.39 -12.55 2.46
C ASP A 183 -11.85 -13.92 2.03
N GLY A 184 -12.70 -14.92 1.99
CA GLY A 184 -12.36 -16.21 1.42
C GLY A 184 -12.08 -16.16 -0.08
N LYS A 185 -11.36 -17.16 -0.59
CA LYS A 185 -11.11 -17.40 -2.03
C LYS A 185 -12.40 -17.44 -2.87
N GLY A 186 -13.52 -17.82 -2.27
CA GLY A 186 -14.82 -17.91 -2.94
C GLY A 186 -15.37 -16.57 -3.44
N GLY A 187 -14.85 -15.45 -2.96
CA GLY A 187 -15.27 -14.12 -3.37
C GLY A 187 -15.61 -13.20 -2.21
N ILE A 188 -16.01 -11.99 -2.55
CA ILE A 188 -16.42 -10.95 -1.61
C ILE A 188 -17.80 -11.27 -1.06
N ASN A 189 -17.91 -11.40 0.26
CA ASN A 189 -19.19 -11.46 0.95
C ASN A 189 -19.76 -10.03 1.12
N GLN A 190 -20.93 -9.80 0.52
CA GLN A 190 -21.64 -8.51 0.52
C GLN A 190 -22.84 -8.47 1.46
N LEU A 191 -23.08 -9.54 2.24
CA LEU A 191 -24.16 -9.57 3.23
C LEU A 191 -23.93 -8.50 4.30
N ALA A 192 -25.02 -7.96 4.85
CA ALA A 192 -24.96 -6.86 5.82
C ALA A 192 -24.34 -7.28 7.17
N ASP A 193 -24.44 -8.57 7.51
CA ASP A 193 -23.86 -9.19 8.70
C ASP A 193 -22.49 -9.84 8.42
N ALA A 194 -21.96 -9.72 7.20
CA ALA A 194 -20.63 -10.23 6.86
C ALA A 194 -19.55 -9.52 7.68
N ARG A 195 -18.71 -10.30 8.36
CA ARG A 195 -17.62 -9.77 9.18
C ARG A 195 -16.28 -9.85 8.48
N ASN A 196 -16.20 -9.29 7.28
CA ASN A 196 -15.00 -9.29 6.46
C ASN A 196 -14.43 -7.87 6.33
N LEU A 197 -13.17 -7.72 6.76
CA LEU A 197 -12.48 -6.45 6.90
C LEU A 197 -12.40 -5.72 5.56
N LYS A 198 -13.00 -4.54 5.52
CA LYS A 198 -12.99 -3.58 4.40
C LYS A 198 -12.21 -2.35 4.82
N TYR A 199 -11.21 -1.99 4.02
CA TYR A 199 -10.44 -0.76 4.22
C TYR A 199 -10.80 0.29 3.16
N ARG A 200 -11.19 1.47 3.62
CA ARG A 200 -11.64 2.60 2.80
C ARG A 200 -10.78 3.82 3.02
N LEU A 201 -10.70 4.64 1.97
CA LEU A 201 -10.18 5.98 2.04
C LEU A 201 -11.23 6.98 1.60
N SER A 202 -11.39 8.07 2.35
CA SER A 202 -12.31 9.15 2.03
C SER A 202 -11.58 10.50 1.86
N GLY A 203 -12.28 11.52 1.36
CA GLY A 203 -11.70 12.85 1.13
C GLY A 203 -11.07 13.02 -0.26
N LEU A 204 -11.27 12.05 -1.15
CA LEU A 204 -10.70 12.03 -2.51
C LEU A 204 -11.31 13.08 -3.45
N ASN A 205 -12.31 13.82 -2.99
CA ASN A 205 -12.99 14.87 -3.75
C ASN A 205 -12.33 16.24 -3.57
N ASN A 206 -11.29 16.32 -2.72
CA ASN A 206 -10.58 17.56 -2.40
C ASN A 206 -9.25 17.68 -3.16
N ILE A 207 -9.35 17.53 -4.48
CA ILE A 207 -8.22 17.62 -5.40
C ILE A 207 -8.24 19.00 -6.07
N THR A 208 -7.17 19.76 -5.95
CA THR A 208 -7.04 21.09 -6.57
C THR A 208 -6.09 21.05 -7.77
N VAL A 209 -6.48 21.62 -8.90
CA VAL A 209 -5.59 21.78 -10.06
C VAL A 209 -4.82 23.08 -9.91
N LEU A 210 -3.50 22.99 -9.88
CA LEU A 210 -2.61 24.15 -9.83
C LEU A 210 -2.40 24.72 -11.24
N ASP A 211 -2.10 26.01 -11.31
CA ASP A 211 -1.71 26.72 -12.53
C ASP A 211 -0.22 26.59 -12.85
N CYS A 212 0.59 26.06 -11.92
CA CYS A 212 2.01 25.80 -12.09
C CYS A 212 2.47 24.57 -11.28
N GLY A 213 3.78 24.31 -11.30
CA GLY A 213 4.40 23.21 -10.57
C GLY A 213 5.83 23.54 -10.15
N ALA A 214 6.60 22.52 -9.81
CA ALA A 214 8.01 22.65 -9.45
C ALA A 214 8.89 21.69 -10.24
N THR A 215 10.16 22.05 -10.40
CA THR A 215 11.23 21.15 -10.86
C THR A 215 12.06 20.69 -9.69
N LEU A 216 12.63 19.49 -9.79
CA LEU A 216 13.56 18.93 -8.82
C LEU A 216 14.95 18.81 -9.42
N SER A 217 15.97 19.13 -8.64
CA SER A 217 17.36 18.80 -8.94
C SER A 217 18.03 18.15 -7.73
N VAL A 218 18.97 17.25 -7.99
CA VAL A 218 19.73 16.52 -6.98
C VAL A 218 21.21 16.81 -7.16
N HIS A 219 21.93 17.01 -6.07
CA HIS A 219 23.38 17.12 -6.04
C HIS A 219 23.97 15.95 -5.22
N PRO A 220 24.98 15.22 -5.73
CA PRO A 220 25.65 15.42 -7.01
C PRO A 220 24.73 15.15 -8.22
N GLU A 221 25.00 15.80 -9.35
CA GLU A 221 24.13 15.78 -10.54
C GLU A 221 24.00 14.39 -11.18
N ASN A 222 25.00 13.53 -10.98
CA ASN A 222 24.95 12.13 -11.39
C ASN A 222 24.00 11.28 -10.52
N GLN A 223 23.44 11.85 -9.45
CA GLN A 223 22.52 11.20 -8.51
C GLN A 223 23.11 9.97 -7.82
N VAL A 224 24.44 9.87 -7.76
CA VAL A 224 25.16 8.76 -7.12
C VAL A 224 25.83 9.27 -5.85
N VAL A 225 25.47 8.65 -4.73
CA VAL A 225 26.15 8.85 -3.45
C VAL A 225 27.22 7.77 -3.28
N ASP A 226 28.46 8.11 -3.67
CA ASP A 226 29.57 7.16 -3.67
C ASP A 226 30.32 7.13 -2.33
N PHE A 227 30.27 5.99 -1.64
CA PHE A 227 30.99 5.75 -0.39
C PHE A 227 32.46 5.34 -0.61
N GLY A 228 32.86 5.06 -1.85
CA GLY A 228 34.16 4.53 -2.21
C GLY A 228 34.42 3.12 -1.62
N ALA A 229 35.66 2.67 -1.74
CA ALA A 229 36.10 1.44 -1.10
C ALA A 229 36.43 1.68 0.39
N PHE A 230 35.99 0.77 1.25
CA PHE A 230 36.31 0.77 2.68
C PHE A 230 36.40 -0.67 3.20
N SER A 231 37.10 -0.86 4.30
CA SER A 231 37.27 -2.14 4.98
C SER A 231 36.35 -2.31 6.19
N ALA A 232 36.34 -3.50 6.79
CA ALA A 232 35.68 -3.69 8.09
C ALA A 232 36.33 -2.88 9.22
N VAL A 233 37.66 -2.66 9.15
CA VAL A 233 38.40 -1.84 10.12
C VAL A 233 37.96 -0.38 10.04
N ASP A 234 37.75 0.11 8.83
CA ASP A 234 37.24 1.46 8.56
C ASP A 234 35.87 1.70 9.21
N LEU A 235 34.98 0.71 9.20
CA LEU A 235 33.65 0.77 9.82
C LEU A 235 33.69 0.67 11.35
N ALA A 236 34.70 -0.01 11.90
CA ALA A 236 34.89 -0.08 13.35
C ALA A 236 35.25 1.30 13.96
N GLY A 237 35.83 2.20 13.15
CA GLY A 237 36.15 3.57 13.56
C GLY A 237 34.95 4.53 13.57
N GLY A 238 33.79 4.13 13.04
CA GLY A 238 32.57 4.93 13.00
C GLY A 238 31.79 4.83 11.68
N PRO A 239 30.62 5.47 11.59
CA PRO A 239 29.82 5.50 10.36
C PRO A 239 30.59 6.11 9.18
N ARG A 240 30.28 5.66 7.97
CA ARG A 240 30.68 6.35 6.74
C ARG A 240 29.55 7.27 6.30
N GLU A 241 29.88 8.51 5.99
CA GLU A 241 28.89 9.54 5.64
C GLU A 241 29.21 10.19 4.30
N ARG A 242 28.16 10.50 3.54
CA ARG A 242 28.23 11.27 2.29
C ARG A 242 27.07 12.25 2.23
N ALA A 243 27.37 13.50 1.92
CA ALA A 243 26.36 14.54 1.77
C ALA A 243 25.75 14.49 0.35
N PHE A 244 24.47 14.79 0.28
CA PHE A 244 23.76 15.08 -0.96
C PHE A 244 22.68 16.12 -0.68
N SER A 245 22.12 16.75 -1.70
CA SER A 245 21.02 17.70 -1.50
C SER A 245 19.96 17.54 -2.58
N VAL A 246 18.72 17.85 -2.23
CA VAL A 246 17.61 17.96 -3.17
C VAL A 246 17.08 19.38 -3.14
N THR A 247 16.87 19.96 -4.31
CA THR A 247 16.34 21.30 -4.49
C THR A 247 15.05 21.25 -5.28
N ALA A 248 13.99 21.84 -4.76
CA ALA A 248 12.78 22.16 -5.53
C ALA A 248 12.82 23.63 -5.94
N SER A 249 12.46 23.90 -7.20
CA SER A 249 12.32 25.23 -7.74
C SER A 249 10.93 25.42 -8.34
N LYS A 250 10.20 26.43 -7.87
CA LYS A 250 8.89 26.81 -8.40
C LYS A 250 9.05 27.27 -9.85
N ILE A 251 8.22 26.73 -10.75
CA ILE A 251 8.17 27.18 -12.14
C ILE A 251 7.42 28.52 -12.16
N GLN A 252 8.14 29.61 -12.44
CA GLN A 252 7.53 30.93 -12.61
C GLN A 252 7.29 31.22 -14.09
N ASP A 253 6.05 31.03 -14.53
CA ASP A 253 5.54 31.62 -15.76
C ASP A 253 4.47 32.67 -15.43
N HIS A 254 3.95 33.34 -16.46
CA HIS A 254 2.90 34.35 -16.30
C HIS A 254 1.57 33.79 -15.78
N ALA A 255 1.39 32.47 -15.72
CA ALA A 255 0.18 31.80 -15.26
C ALA A 255 0.27 31.34 -13.79
N CYS A 256 1.46 31.26 -13.20
CA CYS A 256 1.68 30.75 -11.84
C CYS A 256 1.26 31.75 -10.74
N SER A 257 0.00 31.68 -10.32
CA SER A 257 -0.57 32.51 -9.26
C SER A 257 -0.84 31.74 -7.97
N THR A 258 -0.89 30.40 -8.03
CA THR A 258 -1.28 29.57 -6.90
C THR A 258 -0.09 29.22 -5.99
N GLY A 259 -0.29 29.32 -4.67
CA GLY A 259 0.63 28.81 -3.66
C GLY A 259 0.42 27.31 -3.45
N PHE A 260 1.49 26.55 -3.27
CA PHE A 260 1.41 25.11 -3.00
C PHE A 260 2.56 24.66 -2.11
N ARG A 261 2.40 23.49 -1.51
CA ARG A 261 3.43 22.79 -0.74
C ARG A 261 3.82 21.51 -1.46
N LEU A 262 5.06 21.08 -1.24
CA LEU A 262 5.53 19.77 -1.66
C LEU A 262 5.76 18.93 -0.42
N ALA A 263 5.16 17.74 -0.38
CA ALA A 263 5.65 16.68 0.48
C ALA A 263 6.58 15.79 -0.34
N ALA A 264 7.58 15.20 0.31
CA ALA A 264 8.47 14.25 -0.34
C ALA A 264 8.69 13.00 0.51
N GLU A 265 9.15 11.93 -0.11
CA GLU A 265 9.61 10.73 0.59
C GLU A 265 10.86 10.15 -0.07
N PHE A 266 11.62 9.39 0.72
CA PHE A 266 12.62 8.46 0.22
C PHE A 266 11.97 7.08 0.10
N TYR A 267 11.57 6.72 -1.11
CA TYR A 267 10.90 5.46 -1.39
C TYR A 267 11.91 4.33 -1.65
N THR A 268 11.59 3.12 -1.18
CA THR A 268 12.29 1.88 -1.50
C THR A 268 11.42 0.63 -1.26
N ASP A 269 11.61 -0.39 -2.09
CA ASP A 269 11.01 -1.73 -1.92
C ASP A 269 11.92 -2.69 -1.14
N GLN A 270 13.12 -2.24 -0.79
CA GLN A 270 14.08 -3.03 -0.04
C GLN A 270 13.68 -3.14 1.45
N PRO A 271 14.15 -4.18 2.17
CA PRO A 271 13.80 -4.36 3.56
C PRO A 271 14.27 -3.19 4.43
N LEU A 272 13.39 -2.77 5.34
CA LEU A 272 13.65 -1.68 6.28
C LEU A 272 13.83 -2.21 7.71
N ARG A 273 14.54 -1.43 8.52
CA ARG A 273 14.85 -1.71 9.93
C ARG A 273 14.65 -0.46 10.77
N GLU A 274 14.74 -0.63 12.09
CA GLU A 274 14.70 0.46 13.08
C GLU A 274 13.49 1.38 12.90
N GLY A 275 12.30 0.78 12.80
CA GLY A 275 11.06 1.51 12.57
C GLY A 275 11.08 2.32 11.27
N ASN A 276 11.63 1.74 10.20
CA ASN A 276 11.74 2.32 8.86
C ASN A 276 12.75 3.48 8.71
N THR A 277 13.66 3.69 9.65
CA THR A 277 14.71 4.72 9.53
C THR A 277 16.02 4.22 8.91
N ALA A 278 16.14 2.91 8.70
CA ALA A 278 17.32 2.28 8.14
C ALA A 278 16.95 1.29 7.03
N LEU A 279 17.60 1.42 5.88
CA LEU A 279 17.54 0.51 4.75
C LEU A 279 18.52 -0.65 4.98
N ASP A 280 18.05 -1.90 4.92
CA ASP A 280 18.88 -3.10 5.00
C ASP A 280 19.52 -3.37 3.63
N LEU A 281 20.85 -3.29 3.54
CA LEU A 281 21.58 -3.54 2.29
C LEU A 281 21.82 -5.04 2.03
N GLN A 282 21.29 -5.91 2.90
CA GLN A 282 21.32 -7.36 2.80
C GLN A 282 22.73 -8.00 2.82
N ASN A 283 23.78 -7.22 3.07
CA ASN A 283 25.17 -7.65 3.21
C ASN A 283 25.76 -7.40 4.61
N GLY A 284 24.89 -7.18 5.60
CA GLY A 284 25.30 -6.82 6.96
C GLY A 284 25.46 -5.32 7.19
N LEU A 285 25.32 -4.48 6.16
CA LEU A 285 25.27 -3.03 6.28
C LEU A 285 23.83 -2.52 6.25
N MET A 286 23.64 -1.33 6.82
CA MET A 286 22.43 -0.54 6.69
C MET A 286 22.74 0.90 6.32
N LEU A 287 21.80 1.53 5.60
CA LEU A 287 21.88 2.91 5.15
C LEU A 287 20.79 3.74 5.84
N LYS A 288 21.16 4.88 6.43
CA LYS A 288 20.24 5.90 6.93
C LYS A 288 20.36 7.15 6.08
N ILE A 289 19.27 7.88 5.92
CA ILE A 289 19.27 9.23 5.37
C ILE A 289 18.98 10.19 6.52
N LEU A 290 19.89 11.11 6.79
CA LEU A 290 19.78 12.08 7.87
C LEU A 290 19.50 13.47 7.30
N GLN A 291 18.61 14.22 7.95
CA GLN A 291 18.46 15.66 7.75
C GLN A 291 18.74 16.33 9.09
N ALA A 292 19.69 17.27 9.13
CA ALA A 292 20.11 17.91 10.38
C ALA A 292 20.38 16.91 11.53
N LYS A 293 21.06 15.78 11.22
CA LYS A 293 21.37 14.65 12.13
C LYS A 293 20.18 13.82 12.60
N THR A 294 18.97 14.10 12.10
CA THR A 294 17.76 13.31 12.41
C THR A 294 17.49 12.31 11.29
N PRO A 295 17.38 11.00 11.59
CA PRO A 295 17.01 9.99 10.61
C PRO A 295 15.65 10.27 9.98
N GLN A 296 15.60 10.20 8.65
CA GLN A 296 14.36 10.25 7.88
C GLN A 296 13.72 8.86 7.87
N LEU A 297 12.39 8.84 7.88
CA LEU A 297 11.63 7.62 7.63
C LEU A 297 11.62 7.34 6.13
N PHE A 298 12.01 6.13 5.74
CA PHE A 298 11.76 5.64 4.41
C PHE A 298 10.27 5.35 4.24
N ASN A 299 9.78 5.50 3.01
CA ASN A 299 8.40 5.21 2.63
C ASN A 299 7.34 6.02 3.41
N HIS A 300 7.70 7.23 3.85
CA HIS A 300 6.83 8.15 4.57
C HIS A 300 7.03 9.58 4.06
N TYR A 301 5.96 10.23 3.64
CA TYR A 301 5.97 11.61 3.18
C TYR A 301 6.20 12.59 4.34
N PHE A 302 7.09 13.56 4.13
CA PHE A 302 7.35 14.69 5.01
C PHE A 302 7.22 16.00 4.23
N LEU A 303 6.93 17.11 4.92
CA LEU A 303 6.89 18.42 4.29
C LEU A 303 8.30 18.79 3.79
N PHE A 304 8.45 18.99 2.48
CA PHE A 304 9.74 19.25 1.84
C PHE A 304 9.94 20.72 1.48
N ALA A 305 8.93 21.36 0.88
CA ALA A 305 9.01 22.74 0.43
C ALA A 305 7.65 23.46 0.51
N GLU A 306 7.69 24.78 0.69
CA GLU A 306 6.52 25.64 0.68
C GLU A 306 6.74 26.84 -0.24
N PHE A 307 5.81 27.02 -1.19
CA PHE A 307 5.85 28.04 -2.24
C PHE A 307 4.66 29.01 -2.18
N SER A 308 4.06 29.13 -1.00
CA SER A 308 2.88 29.97 -0.73
C SER A 308 3.22 31.44 -0.48
N THR A 309 4.44 31.74 -0.03
CA THR A 309 4.85 33.05 0.53
C THR A 309 5.92 33.76 -0.31
N GLY A 310 6.00 33.47 -1.61
CA GLY A 310 6.94 34.12 -2.53
C GLY A 310 8.32 33.47 -2.62
N THR A 311 8.62 32.47 -1.78
CA THR A 311 9.77 31.58 -1.96
C THR A 311 9.72 30.93 -3.35
N LEU A 312 10.86 30.87 -4.04
CA LEU A 312 10.96 30.29 -5.40
C LEU A 312 11.84 29.06 -5.48
N SER A 313 12.70 28.85 -4.49
CA SER A 313 13.57 27.69 -4.42
C SER A 313 13.78 27.28 -2.96
N VAL A 314 13.72 25.98 -2.71
CA VAL A 314 13.98 25.37 -1.40
C VAL A 314 14.97 24.24 -1.62
N SER A 315 16.10 24.30 -0.91
CA SER A 315 17.14 23.27 -0.96
C SER A 315 17.32 22.65 0.43
N ASN A 316 17.29 21.32 0.48
CA ASN A 316 17.50 20.55 1.70
C ASN A 316 18.77 19.70 1.56
N ALA A 317 19.68 19.84 2.52
CA ALA A 317 20.88 19.02 2.63
C ALA A 317 20.60 17.77 3.46
N PHE A 318 21.04 16.63 2.95
CA PHE A 318 20.93 15.32 3.57
C PHE A 318 22.31 14.66 3.71
N VAL A 319 22.41 13.71 4.62
CA VAL A 319 23.58 12.85 4.79
C VAL A 319 23.15 11.41 4.66
N ALA A 320 23.68 10.70 3.68
CA ALA A 320 23.61 9.26 3.61
C ALA A 320 24.66 8.67 4.57
N GLN A 321 24.21 7.93 5.57
CA GLN A 321 25.05 7.35 6.62
C GLN A 321 25.01 5.83 6.55
N LEU A 322 26.17 5.21 6.38
CA LEU A 322 26.36 3.78 6.25
C LEU A 322 26.93 3.20 7.55
N LEU A 323 26.31 2.13 8.05
CA LEU A 323 26.58 1.53 9.35
C LEU A 323 26.55 -0.02 9.26
N PRO A 324 27.33 -0.74 10.07
CA PRO A 324 27.10 -2.17 10.27
C PRO A 324 25.80 -2.42 11.03
N ILE A 325 25.10 -3.51 10.71
CA ILE A 325 23.96 -4.01 11.46
C ILE A 325 24.48 -4.80 12.68
N PRO A 326 24.16 -4.40 13.92
CA PRO A 326 24.61 -5.13 15.11
C PRO A 326 24.24 -6.61 15.08
N GLY A 327 25.22 -7.49 15.35
CA GLY A 327 25.02 -8.94 15.39
C GLY A 327 24.89 -9.63 14.03
N ARG A 328 25.00 -8.92 12.90
CA ARG A 328 24.98 -9.52 11.56
C ARG A 328 26.39 -9.51 10.95
N PRO A 329 26.86 -10.63 10.38
CA PRO A 329 28.16 -10.65 9.71
C PRO A 329 28.15 -9.74 8.48
N LEU A 330 29.25 -9.03 8.26
CA LEU A 330 29.50 -8.26 7.05
C LEU A 330 29.96 -9.20 5.94
N THR A 331 29.32 -9.12 4.78
CA THR A 331 29.73 -9.83 3.56
C THR A 331 30.48 -8.86 2.64
N PRO A 332 31.81 -9.01 2.47
CA PRO A 332 32.57 -8.16 1.56
C PRO A 332 32.15 -8.35 0.10
N GLY A 333 32.16 -7.27 -0.67
CA GLY A 333 31.84 -7.29 -2.09
C GLY A 333 31.26 -5.96 -2.56
N PRO A 334 31.02 -5.83 -3.88
CA PRO A 334 30.27 -4.70 -4.40
C PRO A 334 28.84 -4.76 -3.85
N TRP A 335 28.26 -3.59 -3.63
CA TRP A 335 26.87 -3.42 -3.23
C TRP A 335 26.32 -2.16 -3.88
N GLU A 336 25.01 -2.15 -4.11
CA GLU A 336 24.28 -1.01 -4.63
C GLU A 336 22.90 -1.01 -3.96
N ALA A 337 22.37 0.18 -3.71
CA ALA A 337 20.99 0.35 -3.31
C ALA A 337 20.41 1.61 -3.93
N THR A 338 19.15 1.52 -4.30
CA THR A 338 18.42 2.61 -4.93
C THR A 338 17.29 3.06 -4.03
N THR A 339 17.21 4.37 -3.80
CA THR A 339 16.03 5.03 -3.25
C THR A 339 15.50 6.02 -4.28
N VAL A 340 14.18 6.17 -4.34
CA VAL A 340 13.51 7.09 -5.25
C VAL A 340 12.97 8.26 -4.44
N PHE A 341 13.41 9.47 -4.75
CA PHE A 341 12.84 10.68 -4.15
C PHE A 341 11.53 11.02 -4.87
N ARG A 342 10.39 10.80 -4.19
CA ARG A 342 9.05 11.06 -4.75
C ARG A 342 8.48 12.32 -4.13
N ILE A 343 7.62 13.03 -4.86
CA ILE A 343 6.92 14.22 -4.36
C ILE A 343 5.42 14.13 -4.60
N ASN A 344 4.67 14.76 -3.70
CA ASN A 344 3.24 15.03 -3.81
C ASN A 344 3.00 16.53 -3.65
N TYR A 345 1.99 17.07 -4.32
CA TYR A 345 1.59 18.48 -4.22
C TYR A 345 0.41 18.62 -3.25
N TYR A 346 0.41 19.70 -2.45
CA TYR A 346 -0.58 20.01 -1.41
C TYR A 346 -0.95 21.49 -1.36
#